data_AF-A0A4Q3UNH7-F1
#
_entry.id   AF-A0A4Q3UNH7-F1
#
_cell.length_a   1.000
_cell.length_b   1.000
_cell.length_c   1.000
_cell.angle_alpha   90.00
_cell.angle_beta   90.00
_cell.angle_gamma   90.00
#
_symmetry.space_group_name_H-M   'P 1'
#
loop_
_entity.id
_entity.type
_entity.pdbx_description
1 polymer ?
#
loop_
_entity_poly.entity_id
_entity_poly.type
_entity_poly.pdbx_seq_one_letter_code
_entity_poly.pdbx_strand_id
1 'polypeptide(L)'
;MSHHAYDLAELGWRPFYSAQISAEERVTCLPARVIAVHRGAVVVLGDGLDGAISSWNAGSVGAEDRPTVGDWLLVDRTSNELVRILDRMSLFKRPAPGDPSSVQLIAANVDTLLIVTSCNHDFSIARLERYLVLAREAGVKPVVVLTKMDLTETP
;
A
#
# COMPACT_ATOMS: atom_id res chain seq x y z
N MET A 1 -6.12 15.82 -21.63
CA MET A 1 -5.76 14.81 -20.61
C MET A 1 -7.00 13.97 -20.41
N SER A 2 -6.95 12.69 -20.77
CA SER A 2 -8.11 11.79 -20.65
C SER A 2 -8.31 11.50 -19.17
N HIS A 3 -9.37 12.04 -18.55
CA HIS A 3 -9.82 11.61 -17.24
C HIS A 3 -10.31 10.17 -17.36
N HIS A 4 -9.40 9.20 -17.15
CA HIS A 4 -9.81 7.82 -17.00
C HIS A 4 -10.40 7.71 -15.60
N ALA A 5 -11.73 7.67 -15.50
CA ALA A 5 -12.40 7.37 -14.25
C ALA A 5 -12.16 5.89 -13.97
N TYR A 6 -11.29 5.59 -13.01
CA TYR A 6 -11.05 4.22 -12.56
C TYR A 6 -12.21 3.80 -11.67
N ASP A 7 -12.76 2.61 -11.90
CA ASP A 7 -13.69 2.03 -10.93
C ASP A 7 -12.91 1.69 -9.66
N LEU A 8 -13.47 2.04 -8.50
CA LEU A 8 -12.88 1.71 -7.20
C LEU A 8 -12.62 0.20 -7.08
N ALA A 9 -13.49 -0.64 -7.65
CA ALA A 9 -13.31 -2.09 -7.65
C ALA A 9 -12.04 -2.53 -8.39
N GLU A 10 -11.71 -1.91 -9.53
CA GLU A 10 -10.47 -2.17 -10.28
C GLU A 10 -9.23 -1.75 -9.48
N LEU A 11 -9.37 -0.70 -8.70
CA LEU A 11 -8.36 -0.27 -7.74
C LEU A 11 -8.35 -1.13 -6.47
N GLY A 12 -9.10 -2.21 -6.37
CA GLY A 12 -9.07 -3.14 -5.23
C GLY A 12 -9.86 -2.66 -4.02
N TRP A 13 -10.88 -1.83 -4.22
CA TRP A 13 -11.84 -1.45 -3.19
C TRP A 13 -12.64 -2.67 -2.71
N ARG A 14 -12.94 -2.71 -1.40
CA ARG A 14 -13.55 -3.86 -0.73
C ARG A 14 -14.63 -3.40 0.25
N PRO A 15 -15.57 -4.28 0.64
CA PRO A 15 -16.55 -4.01 1.69
C PRO A 15 -15.91 -3.55 3.00
N PHE A 16 -14.71 -4.06 3.32
CA PHE A 16 -13.93 -3.65 4.48
C PHE A 16 -13.70 -2.13 4.55
N TYR A 17 -13.37 -1.48 3.44
CA TYR A 17 -13.19 -0.02 3.41
C TYR A 17 -14.53 0.71 3.38
N SER A 18 -15.50 0.17 2.63
CA SER A 18 -16.84 0.76 2.58
C SER A 18 -17.50 0.83 3.96
N ALA A 19 -17.29 -0.17 4.82
CA ALA A 19 -17.85 -0.22 6.16
C ALA A 19 -17.29 0.87 7.10
N GLN A 20 -16.16 1.48 6.77
CA GLN A 20 -15.52 2.51 7.58
C GLN A 20 -16.01 3.93 7.29
N ILE A 21 -16.80 4.13 6.23
CA ILE A 21 -17.23 5.46 5.78
C ILE A 21 -18.63 5.76 6.32
N SER A 22 -18.74 6.86 7.06
CA SER A 22 -20.01 7.38 7.57
C SER A 22 -20.94 7.88 6.45
N ALA A 23 -22.23 8.08 6.75
CA ALA A 23 -23.17 8.62 5.77
C ALA A 23 -22.77 10.04 5.30
N GLU A 24 -22.26 10.87 6.22
CA GLU A 24 -21.78 12.22 5.91
C GLU A 24 -20.54 12.19 5.02
N GLU A 25 -19.55 11.36 5.37
CA GLU A 25 -18.31 11.22 4.60
C GLU A 25 -18.56 10.71 3.17
N ARG A 26 -19.59 9.89 2.93
CA ARG A 26 -19.95 9.47 1.55
C ARG A 26 -20.36 10.65 0.67
N VAL A 27 -20.98 11.66 1.28
CA VAL A 27 -21.47 12.86 0.58
C VAL A 27 -20.34 13.87 0.40
N THR A 28 -19.45 14.03 1.39
CA THR A 28 -18.43 15.07 1.40
C THR A 28 -17.06 14.61 0.89
N CYS A 29 -16.77 13.31 0.90
CA CYS A 29 -15.46 12.76 0.56
C CYS A 29 -15.49 11.83 -0.65
N LEU A 30 -14.33 11.67 -1.27
CA LEU A 30 -14.02 10.70 -2.30
C LEU A 30 -12.98 9.69 -1.78
N PRO A 31 -13.23 8.38 -1.91
CA PRO A 31 -12.21 7.36 -1.70
C PRO A 31 -11.12 7.44 -2.77
N ALA A 32 -9.86 7.36 -2.34
CA ALA A 32 -8.71 7.42 -3.24
C ALA A 32 -7.63 6.43 -2.81
N ARG A 33 -7.07 5.67 -3.76
CA ARG A 33 -5.96 4.76 -3.54
C ARG A 33 -4.64 5.44 -3.84
N VAL A 34 -3.69 5.35 -2.92
CA VAL A 34 -2.32 5.84 -3.11
C VAL A 34 -1.57 4.93 -4.07
N ILE A 35 -1.08 5.49 -5.18
CA ILE A 35 -0.27 4.77 -6.17
C ILE A 35 1.21 5.15 -6.12
N ALA A 36 1.53 6.33 -5.60
CA ALA A 36 2.91 6.77 -5.40
C ALA A 36 3.04 7.70 -4.19
N VAL A 37 4.20 7.68 -3.56
CA VAL A 37 4.53 8.52 -2.40
C VAL A 37 5.78 9.33 -2.72
N HIS A 38 5.69 10.63 -2.51
CA HIS A 38 6.78 11.59 -2.65
C HIS A 38 7.01 12.32 -1.32
N ARG A 39 8.03 13.19 -1.28
CA ARG A 39 8.28 14.02 -0.10
C ARG A 39 7.18 15.09 0.01
N GLY A 40 6.25 14.89 0.96
CA GLY A 40 5.19 15.85 1.28
C GLY A 40 3.92 15.72 0.43
N ALA A 41 3.89 14.80 -0.53
CA ALA A 41 2.73 14.58 -1.40
C ALA A 41 2.57 13.09 -1.74
N VAL A 42 1.35 12.71 -2.07
CA VAL A 42 1.00 11.38 -2.60
C VAL A 42 0.24 11.52 -3.91
N VAL A 43 0.47 10.59 -4.83
CA VAL A 43 -0.33 10.47 -6.05
C VAL A 43 -1.42 9.45 -5.80
N VAL A 44 -2.66 9.81 -6.13
CA VAL A 44 -3.85 9.02 -5.84
C VAL A 44 -4.69 8.80 -7.09
N LEU A 45 -5.37 7.65 -7.13
CA LEU A 45 -6.41 7.32 -8.10
C LEU A 45 -7.71 6.98 -7.37
N GLY A 46 -8.83 7.41 -7.90
CA GLY A 46 -10.16 7.10 -7.39
C GLY A 46 -11.22 7.38 -8.45
N ASP A 47 -12.48 7.15 -8.10
CA ASP A 47 -13.61 7.48 -8.97
C ASP A 47 -13.72 9.02 -9.09
N GLY A 48 -13.38 9.53 -10.26
CA GLY A 48 -13.33 10.97 -10.54
C GLY A 48 -12.13 11.72 -9.92
N LEU A 49 -11.15 11.00 -9.37
CA LEU A 49 -9.96 11.60 -8.76
C LEU A 49 -8.67 10.99 -9.34
N ASP A 50 -7.82 11.82 -9.91
CA ASP A 50 -6.49 11.44 -10.42
C ASP A 50 -5.56 12.64 -10.24
N GLY A 51 -4.54 12.49 -9.40
CA GLY A 51 -3.55 13.54 -9.20
C GLY A 51 -2.77 13.45 -7.91
N ALA A 52 -2.01 14.51 -7.63
CA ALA A 52 -1.22 14.63 -6.42
C ALA A 52 -1.95 15.46 -5.35
N ILE A 53 -1.94 14.98 -4.11
CA ILE A 53 -2.45 15.70 -2.93
C ILE A 53 -1.39 15.74 -1.83
N SER A 54 -1.59 16.64 -0.86
CA SER A 54 -0.73 16.71 0.33
C SER A 54 -0.74 15.37 1.08
N SER A 55 0.45 14.90 1.48
CA SER A 55 0.58 13.69 2.31
C SER A 55 0.35 13.96 3.79
N TRP A 56 0.05 15.21 4.16
CA TRP A 56 -0.12 15.66 5.54
C TRP A 56 -1.60 15.96 5.80
N ASN A 57 -2.08 15.50 6.95
CA ASN A 57 -3.32 15.97 7.54
C ASN A 57 -2.98 16.61 8.90
N ALA A 58 -3.82 17.54 9.37
CA ALA A 58 -3.59 18.26 10.62
C ALA A 58 -3.64 17.39 11.88
N GLY A 59 -4.14 16.15 11.76
CA GLY A 59 -4.27 15.19 12.86
C GLY A 59 -3.19 14.11 12.93
N SER A 60 -2.24 14.04 11.99
CA SER A 60 -1.21 12.99 11.95
C SER A 60 -0.18 13.23 13.05
N VAL A 61 -0.12 12.34 14.05
CA VAL A 61 0.77 12.47 15.21
C VAL A 61 1.99 11.54 15.08
N GLY A 62 1.83 10.38 14.43
CA GLY A 62 2.85 9.35 14.30
C GLY A 62 3.35 9.13 12.86
N ALA A 63 4.48 8.42 12.74
CA ALA A 63 5.02 8.00 11.44
C ALA A 63 4.09 7.03 10.69
N GLU A 64 3.29 6.25 11.42
CA GLU A 64 2.31 5.32 10.84
C GLU A 64 1.04 6.02 10.34
N ASP A 65 0.79 7.26 10.78
CA ASP A 65 -0.33 8.12 10.35
C ASP A 65 -0.05 8.85 9.04
N ARG A 66 1.06 8.50 8.37
CA ARG A 66 1.39 9.00 7.04
C ARG A 66 0.95 7.98 5.99
N PRO A 67 0.44 8.44 4.85
CA PRO A 67 0.04 7.56 3.77
C PRO A 67 1.26 6.86 3.15
N THR A 68 1.10 5.60 2.81
CA THR A 68 2.05 4.80 2.03
C THR A 68 1.37 4.25 0.76
N VAL A 69 2.15 3.66 -0.15
CA VAL A 69 1.60 3.06 -1.38
C VAL A 69 0.59 1.96 -1.02
N GLY A 70 -0.57 1.98 -1.68
CA GLY A 70 -1.65 1.04 -1.44
C GLY A 70 -2.65 1.46 -0.36
N ASP A 71 -2.38 2.53 0.40
CA ASP A 71 -3.36 3.09 1.32
C ASP A 71 -4.62 3.56 0.60
N TRP A 72 -5.74 3.49 1.31
CA TRP A 72 -6.99 4.13 0.93
C TRP A 72 -7.21 5.36 1.78
N LEU A 73 -7.51 6.47 1.13
CA LEU A 73 -7.70 7.78 1.72
C LEU A 73 -9.13 8.24 1.52
N LEU A 74 -9.64 9.03 2.46
CA LEU A 74 -10.76 9.93 2.21
C LEU A 74 -10.22 11.31 1.90
N VAL A 75 -10.63 11.84 0.75
CA VAL A 75 -10.24 13.15 0.26
C VAL A 75 -11.48 14.02 0.20
N ASP A 76 -11.42 15.24 0.72
CA ASP A 76 -12.55 16.16 0.68
C ASP A 76 -12.87 16.55 -0.77
N ARG A 77 -14.14 16.49 -1.15
CA ARG A 77 -14.60 16.76 -2.53
C ARG A 77 -14.36 18.19 -2.98
N THR A 78 -14.31 19.14 -2.04
CA THR A 78 -14.26 20.57 -2.33
C THR A 78 -12.83 21.09 -2.24
N SER A 79 -12.12 20.80 -1.15
CA SER A 79 -10.76 21.29 -0.94
C SER A 79 -9.70 20.40 -1.58
N ASN A 80 -10.03 19.15 -1.94
CA ASN A 80 -9.09 18.14 -2.40
C ASN A 80 -7.98 17.82 -1.38
N GLU A 81 -8.28 18.01 -0.10
CA GLU A 81 -7.36 17.75 1.00
C GLU A 81 -7.57 16.36 1.60
N LEU A 82 -6.50 15.78 2.14
CA LEU A 82 -6.54 14.53 2.87
C LEU A 82 -7.34 14.72 4.18
N VAL A 83 -8.49 14.08 4.28
CA VAL A 83 -9.30 14.04 5.51
C VAL A 83 -8.73 13.01 6.48
N ARG A 84 -8.62 11.74 6.04
CA ARG A 84 -8.01 10.66 6.82
C ARG A 84 -7.60 9.46 5.98
N ILE A 85 -6.74 8.63 6.55
CA ILE A 85 -6.38 7.31 6.02
C ILE A 85 -7.40 6.31 6.58
N LEU A 86 -7.88 5.39 5.73
CA LEU A 86 -8.73 4.27 6.16
C LEU A 86 -7.88 3.18 6.84
N ASP A 87 -8.50 2.40 7.72
CA ASP A 87 -7.83 1.29 8.39
C ASP A 87 -7.25 0.33 7.35
N ARG A 88 -6.05 -0.18 7.66
CA ARG A 88 -5.28 -1.02 6.75
C ARG A 88 -5.59 -2.50 6.99
N MET A 89 -5.75 -3.27 5.90
CA MET A 89 -5.85 -4.73 5.99
C MET A 89 -4.49 -5.39 6.23
N SER A 90 -3.41 -4.76 5.77
CA SER A 90 -2.03 -5.22 5.93
C SER A 90 -1.09 -4.03 5.86
N LEU A 91 0.09 -4.16 6.47
CA LEU A 91 1.11 -3.11 6.48
C LEU A 91 2.51 -3.71 6.47
N PHE A 92 3.27 -3.40 5.44
CA PHE A 92 4.71 -3.65 5.37
C PHE A 92 5.46 -2.42 5.83
N LYS A 93 6.34 -2.61 6.81
CA LYS A 93 7.17 -1.55 7.39
C LYS A 93 8.56 -2.08 7.75
N ARG A 94 9.54 -1.18 7.82
CA ARG A 94 10.91 -1.48 8.24
C ARG A 94 11.46 -0.38 9.13
N PRO A 95 12.52 -0.63 9.92
CA PRO A 95 13.26 0.45 10.57
C PRO A 95 13.73 1.49 9.55
N ALA A 96 13.59 2.77 9.86
CA ALA A 96 14.04 3.81 8.95
C ALA A 96 15.57 3.90 8.93
N PRO A 97 16.18 4.24 7.80
CA PRO A 97 17.62 4.48 7.73
C PRO A 97 18.04 5.61 8.67
N GLY A 98 19.08 5.38 9.47
CA GLY A 98 19.69 6.40 10.34
C GLY A 98 19.07 6.54 11.73
N ASP A 99 17.83 6.09 11.94
CA ASP A 99 17.20 6.04 13.26
C ASP A 99 16.42 4.73 13.44
N PRO A 100 17.00 3.73 14.15
CA PRO A 100 16.37 2.44 14.38
C PRO A 100 15.07 2.50 15.19
N SER A 101 14.82 3.59 15.92
CA SER A 101 13.59 3.80 16.69
C SER A 101 12.43 4.29 15.81
N SER A 102 12.76 4.78 14.61
CA SER A 102 11.78 5.27 13.64
C SER A 102 11.44 4.19 12.61
N VAL A 103 10.23 4.28 12.06
CA VAL A 103 9.69 3.29 11.12
C VAL A 103 9.45 3.95 9.77
N GLN A 104 9.82 3.24 8.71
CA GLN A 104 9.49 3.56 7.33
C GLN A 104 8.43 2.58 6.81
N LEU A 105 7.28 3.11 6.40
CA LEU A 105 6.25 2.33 5.72
C LEU A 105 6.66 2.03 4.27
N ILE A 106 6.36 0.83 3.80
CA ILE A 106 6.71 0.34 2.46
C ILE A 106 5.47 0.21 1.57
N ALA A 107 4.46 -0.48 2.07
CA ALA A 107 3.21 -0.72 1.34
C ALA A 107 2.10 -1.11 2.32
N ALA A 108 0.86 -0.76 1.99
CA ALA A 108 -0.33 -1.14 2.72
C ALA A 108 -1.33 -1.87 1.82
N ASN A 109 -2.25 -2.62 2.42
CA ASN A 109 -3.39 -3.24 1.73
C ASN A 109 -2.97 -4.19 0.59
N VAL A 110 -1.83 -4.84 0.76
CA VAL A 110 -1.39 -5.97 -0.06
C VAL A 110 -2.07 -7.23 0.48
N ASP A 111 -2.62 -8.08 -0.38
CA ASP A 111 -3.21 -9.36 0.02
C ASP A 111 -2.31 -10.56 -0.28
N THR A 112 -1.45 -10.42 -1.29
CA THR A 112 -0.58 -11.48 -1.80
C THR A 112 0.85 -10.96 -1.95
N LEU A 113 1.81 -11.64 -1.32
CA LEU A 113 3.23 -11.36 -1.46
C LEU A 113 3.87 -12.38 -2.40
N LEU A 114 4.29 -11.94 -3.59
CA LEU A 114 5.11 -12.76 -4.48
C LEU A 114 6.56 -12.71 -4.01
N ILE A 115 7.06 -13.83 -3.49
CA ILE A 115 8.46 -13.98 -3.07
C ILE A 115 9.22 -14.57 -4.25
N VAL A 116 9.90 -13.69 -5.00
CA VAL A 116 10.64 -14.08 -6.21
C VAL A 116 12.08 -14.42 -5.85
N THR A 117 12.53 -15.61 -6.22
CA THR A 117 13.94 -16.03 -6.05
C THR A 117 14.39 -16.84 -7.26
N SER A 118 15.68 -16.85 -7.57
CA SER A 118 16.24 -17.58 -8.71
C SER A 118 16.74 -18.97 -8.31
N CYS A 119 16.55 -19.96 -9.18
CA CYS A 119 17.08 -21.33 -9.03
C CYS A 119 18.58 -21.45 -9.30
N ASN A 120 19.30 -20.34 -9.42
CA ASN A 120 20.75 -20.33 -9.63
C ASN A 120 21.50 -20.31 -8.29
N HIS A 121 22.80 -20.00 -8.31
CA HIS A 121 23.65 -19.96 -7.13
C HIS A 121 23.26 -18.93 -6.04
N ASP A 122 22.30 -18.03 -6.28
CA ASP A 122 21.78 -17.08 -5.27
C ASP A 122 20.49 -17.56 -4.57
N PHE A 123 20.08 -18.81 -4.79
CA PHE A 123 19.00 -19.42 -4.02
C PHE A 123 19.38 -19.49 -2.53
N SER A 124 18.54 -18.91 -1.66
CA SER A 124 18.82 -18.82 -0.23
C SER A 124 17.58 -19.16 0.58
N ILE A 125 17.63 -20.32 1.26
CA ILE A 125 16.57 -20.79 2.15
C ILE A 125 16.36 -19.80 3.30
N ALA A 126 17.44 -19.32 3.93
CA ALA A 126 17.35 -18.36 5.02
C ALA A 126 16.66 -17.05 4.59
N ARG A 127 16.88 -16.59 3.34
CA ARG A 127 16.19 -15.41 2.80
C ARG A 127 14.70 -15.68 2.58
N LEU A 128 14.36 -16.86 2.05
CA LEU A 128 12.98 -17.29 1.85
C LEU A 128 12.21 -17.38 3.18
N GLU A 129 12.80 -18.00 4.20
CA GLU A 129 12.22 -18.09 5.54
C GLU A 129 11.91 -16.70 6.12
N ARG A 130 12.85 -15.75 6.00
CA ARG A 130 12.63 -14.37 6.45
C ARG A 130 11.45 -13.71 5.75
N TYR A 131 11.29 -13.90 4.44
CA TYR A 131 10.14 -13.33 3.71
C TYR A 131 8.82 -14.00 4.08
N LEU A 132 8.82 -15.30 4.38
CA LEU A 132 7.63 -16.00 4.88
C LEU A 132 7.21 -15.48 6.26
N VAL A 133 8.18 -15.16 7.14
CA VAL A 133 7.89 -14.49 8.43
C VAL A 133 7.25 -13.12 8.19
N LEU A 134 7.79 -12.30 7.30
CA LEU A 134 7.19 -10.99 6.97
C LEU A 134 5.77 -11.12 6.42
N ALA A 135 5.52 -12.11 5.55
CA ALA A 135 4.18 -12.35 5.03
C ALA A 135 3.19 -12.70 6.15
N ARG A 136 3.62 -13.56 7.09
CA ARG A 136 2.84 -13.95 8.26
C ARG A 136 2.55 -12.77 9.18
N GLU A 137 3.55 -11.95 9.48
CA GLU A 137 3.41 -10.76 10.34
C GLU A 137 2.44 -9.73 9.73
N ALA A 138 2.49 -9.55 8.41
CA ALA A 138 1.58 -8.66 7.69
C ALA A 138 0.20 -9.27 7.41
N GLY A 139 -0.02 -10.56 7.73
CA GLY A 139 -1.28 -11.26 7.47
C GLY A 139 -1.58 -11.49 5.99
N VAL A 140 -0.57 -11.54 5.12
CA VAL A 140 -0.73 -11.68 3.67
C VAL A 140 -0.39 -13.07 3.18
N LYS A 141 -0.98 -13.48 2.05
CA LYS A 141 -0.73 -14.79 1.44
C LYS A 141 0.63 -14.79 0.70
N PRO A 142 1.63 -15.60 1.12
CA PRO A 142 2.86 -15.73 0.34
C PRO A 142 2.66 -16.65 -0.87
N VAL A 143 3.32 -16.32 -1.98
CA VAL A 143 3.47 -17.19 -3.15
C VAL A 143 4.95 -17.18 -3.53
N VAL A 144 5.60 -18.34 -3.50
CA VAL A 144 7.01 -18.46 -3.88
C VAL A 144 7.09 -18.63 -5.40
N VAL A 145 7.87 -17.77 -6.04
CA VAL A 145 8.08 -17.79 -7.49
C VAL A 145 9.56 -18.09 -7.76
N LEU A 146 9.80 -19.30 -8.27
CA LEU A 146 11.12 -19.74 -8.70
C LEU A 146 11.37 -19.29 -10.14
N THR A 147 12.43 -18.51 -10.35
CA THR A 147 12.80 -17.95 -11.65
C THR A 147 14.14 -18.52 -12.13
N LYS A 148 14.44 -18.35 -13.42
CA LYS A 148 15.70 -18.80 -14.04
C LYS A 148 15.96 -20.31 -13.90
N MET A 149 14.91 -21.12 -14.02
CA MET A 149 15.02 -22.58 -13.97
C MET A 149 15.90 -23.13 -15.11
N ASP A 150 16.01 -22.41 -16.22
CA ASP A 150 16.89 -22.72 -17.35
C ASP A 150 18.38 -22.69 -17.02
N LEU A 151 18.77 -22.07 -15.90
CA LEU A 151 20.17 -21.96 -15.45
C LEU A 151 20.56 -23.04 -14.43
N THR A 152 19.72 -24.04 -14.21
CA THR A 152 20.01 -25.18 -13.33
C THR A 152 19.61 -26.49 -13.99
N GLU A 153 20.42 -27.51 -13.81
CA GLU A 153 20.12 -28.87 -14.30
C GLU A 153 19.14 -29.61 -13.37
N THR A 154 19.03 -29.16 -12.12
CA THR A 154 18.16 -29.73 -11.07
C THR A 154 17.45 -28.61 -10.31
N PRO A 155 16.22 -28.24 -10.72
CA PRO A 155 15.42 -27.19 -10.09
C PRO A 155 14.86 -27.56 -8.71
#